data_AF-A0A8J3I3D8-F1
#
_entry.id   AF-A0A8J3I3D8-F1
#
_cell.length_a   1.000
_cell.length_b   1.000
_cell.length_c   1.000
_cell.angle_alpha   90.00
_cell.angle_beta   90.00
_cell.angle_gamma   90.00
#
_symmetry.space_group_name_H-M   'P 1'
#
loop_
_entity.id
_entity.type
_entity.pdbx_description
1 polymer ?
#
loop_
_entity_poly.entity_id
_entity_poly.type
_entity_poly.pdbx_seq_one_letter_code
_entity_poly.pdbx_strand_id
1 'polypeptide(L)'
;MSQKKRTYQVAFCRSINFRDVFGNVTPLSSGEILCGVELRARIPATRNTPARYELAATLDGKPRVLSVQQQLVELMEESDEQARHLG
;
A
#
# COMPACT_ATOMS: atom_id res chain seq x y z
N MET A 1 -8.47 22.14 -10.11
CA MET A 1 -9.28 21.33 -9.17
C MET A 1 -8.34 20.41 -8.42
N SER A 2 -8.00 20.69 -7.16
CA SER A 2 -7.16 19.78 -6.37
C SER A 2 -7.99 18.57 -5.97
N GLN A 3 -7.90 17.48 -6.73
CA GLN A 3 -8.31 16.17 -6.23
C GLN A 3 -7.46 15.90 -4.98
N LYS A 4 -8.09 15.97 -3.81
CA LYS A 4 -7.44 15.53 -2.56
C LYS A 4 -6.94 14.11 -2.80
N LYS A 5 -5.63 13.93 -2.69
CA LYS A 5 -5.03 12.60 -2.71
C LYS A 5 -5.57 11.84 -1.50
N ARG A 6 -6.30 10.76 -1.76
CA ARG A 6 -6.77 9.86 -0.71
C ARG A 6 -5.59 8.99 -0.28
N THR A 7 -5.29 9.03 1.01
CA THR A 7 -4.33 8.12 1.63
C THR A 7 -5.07 6.98 2.32
N TYR A 8 -4.35 5.89 2.54
CA TYR A 8 -4.89 4.67 3.10
C TYR A 8 -3.92 4.13 4.16
N GLN A 9 -4.50 3.48 5.17
CA GLN A 9 -3.80 2.51 5.99
C GLN A 9 -3.85 1.16 5.29
N VAL A 10 -2.70 0.49 5.22
CA VAL A 10 -2.56 -0.82 4.58
C VAL A 10 -2.03 -1.81 5.59
N ALA A 11 -2.83 -2.82 5.91
CA ALA A 11 -2.43 -3.93 6.76
C ALA A 11 -2.13 -5.16 5.90
N PHE A 12 -1.02 -5.85 6.19
CA PHE A 12 -0.65 -7.10 5.51
C PHE A 12 -1.19 -8.32 6.25
N CYS A 13 -1.97 -9.15 5.57
CA CYS A 13 -2.53 -10.38 6.14
C CYS A 13 -1.46 -11.46 6.40
N ARG A 14 -0.29 -11.36 5.75
CA ARG A 14 0.86 -12.27 5.93
C ARG A 14 2.17 -11.54 5.67
N SER A 15 3.27 -12.06 6.20
CA SER A 15 4.60 -11.53 5.88
C SER A 15 4.93 -11.73 4.40
N ILE A 16 5.44 -10.68 3.76
CA ILE A 16 5.84 -10.70 2.34
C ILE A 16 7.20 -10.06 2.16
N ASN A 17 7.96 -10.54 1.19
CA ASN A 17 9.17 -9.89 0.72
C ASN A 17 8.82 -9.06 -0.51
N PHE A 18 8.82 -7.74 -0.36
CA PHE A 18 8.63 -6.85 -1.49
C PHE A 18 9.95 -6.67 -2.24
N ARG A 19 9.96 -6.88 -3.55
CA ARG A 19 11.11 -6.60 -4.41
C ARG A 19 10.81 -5.39 -5.29
N ASP A 20 11.66 -4.37 -5.22
CA ASP A 20 11.54 -3.19 -6.06
C ASP A 20 12.14 -3.40 -7.46
N VAL A 21 11.98 -2.41 -8.35
CA VAL A 21 12.52 -2.43 -9.72
C VAL A 21 14.05 -2.44 -9.79
N PHE A 22 14.71 -2.07 -8.71
CA PHE A 22 16.17 -2.09 -8.58
C PHE A 22 16.69 -3.39 -7.95
N GLY A 23 15.79 -4.34 -7.62
CA GLY A 23 16.12 -5.61 -6.99
C GLY A 23 16.27 -5.57 -5.47
N ASN A 24 16.06 -4.42 -4.82
CA ASN A 24 16.09 -4.33 -3.36
C ASN A 24 14.91 -5.10 -2.78
N VAL A 25 15.17 -5.86 -1.71
CA VAL A 25 14.15 -6.63 -1.01
C VAL A 25 13.86 -5.94 0.33
N THR A 26 12.60 -5.55 0.53
CA THR A 26 12.10 -5.03 1.80
C THR A 26 11.15 -6.07 2.41
N PRO A 27 11.46 -6.64 3.59
CA PRO A 27 10.52 -7.49 4.31
C PRO A 27 9.40 -6.64 4.90
N LEU A 28 8.16 -7.05 4.69
CA LEU A 28 6.96 -6.45 5.29
C LEU A 28 6.29 -7.53 6.13
N SER A 29 6.04 -7.24 7.40
CA SER A 29 5.57 -8.25 8.34
C SER A 29 4.04 -8.34 8.38
N SER A 30 3.50 -9.52 8.67
CA SER A 30 2.08 -9.64 9.01
C SER A 30 1.74 -8.76 10.21
N GLY A 31 0.65 -8.00 10.12
CA GLY A 31 0.22 -7.08 11.19
C GLY A 31 0.95 -5.74 11.21
N GLU A 32 1.90 -5.51 10.31
CA GLU A 32 2.46 -4.18 10.08
C GLU A 32 1.43 -3.32 9.33
N ILE A 33 1.18 -2.11 9.83
CA ILE A 33 0.28 -1.13 9.22
C ILE A 33 1.12 -0.03 8.58
N LEU A 34 1.04 0.10 7.26
CA LEU A 34 1.60 1.22 6.54
C LEU A 34 0.55 2.33 6.45
N CYS A 35 0.84 3.49 7.01
CA CYS A 35 -0.02 4.68 6.94
C CYS A 35 0.39 5.60 5.78
N GLY A 36 -0.48 6.52 5.39
CA GLY A 36 -0.19 7.51 4.36
C GLY A 36 0.02 6.92 2.96
N VAL A 37 -0.50 5.71 2.71
CA VAL A 37 -0.28 5.01 1.43
C VAL A 37 -1.20 5.57 0.36
N GLU A 38 -0.67 5.92 -0.81
CA GLU A 38 -1.47 6.33 -1.95
C GLU A 38 -1.81 5.12 -2.83
N LEU A 39 -3.11 4.88 -3.07
CA LEU A 39 -3.54 3.89 -4.05
C LEU A 39 -3.37 4.46 -5.48
N ARG A 40 -2.42 3.93 -6.24
CA ARG A 40 -2.13 4.37 -7.62
C ARG A 40 -3.04 3.68 -8.64
N ALA A 41 -3.22 2.37 -8.51
CA ALA A 41 -4.04 1.59 -9.43
C ALA A 41 -4.69 0.38 -8.75
N ARG A 42 -5.91 0.07 -9.19
CA ARG A 42 -6.60 -1.21 -8.92
C ARG A 42 -6.54 -2.04 -10.20
N ILE A 43 -5.73 -3.09 -10.19
CA ILE A 43 -5.55 -3.98 -11.33
C ILE A 43 -6.45 -5.21 -11.12
N PRO A 44 -7.49 -5.42 -11.95
CA PRO A 44 -8.38 -6.58 -11.81
C PRO A 44 -7.63 -7.88 -12.10
N ALA A 45 -8.19 -9.00 -11.63
CA ALA A 45 -7.67 -10.32 -11.98
C ALA A 45 -7.85 -10.57 -13.49
N THR A 46 -6.92 -11.33 -14.07
CA THR A 46 -7.05 -11.90 -15.41
C THR A 46 -7.08 -13.42 -15.28
N ARG A 47 -7.30 -14.14 -16.40
CA ARG A 47 -7.25 -15.61 -16.43
C ARG A 47 -5.95 -16.18 -15.83
N ASN A 48 -4.84 -15.47 -15.98
CA ASN A 48 -3.50 -15.96 -15.62
C ASN A 48 -2.87 -15.20 -14.44
N THR A 49 -3.50 -14.14 -13.93
CA THR A 49 -2.91 -13.30 -12.89
C THR A 49 -3.96 -12.88 -11.86
N PRO A 50 -3.70 -13.04 -10.54
CA PRO A 50 -4.61 -12.55 -9.51
C PRO A 50 -4.71 -11.01 -9.53
N ALA A 51 -5.78 -10.49 -8.93
CA ALA A 51 -5.98 -9.05 -8.78
C ALA A 51 -4.87 -8.43 -7.93
N ARG A 52 -4.44 -7.22 -8.29
CA ARG A 52 -3.36 -6.48 -7.60
C ARG A 52 -3.73 -5.04 -7.31
N TYR A 53 -3.07 -4.47 -6.31
CA TYR A 53 -2.98 -3.04 -6.09
C TYR A 53 -1.58 -2.54 -6.41
N GLU A 54 -1.49 -1.34 -6.97
CA GLU A 54 -0.27 -0.56 -6.97
C GLU A 54 -0.37 0.54 -5.91
N LEU A 55 0.53 0.49 -4.94
CA LEU A 55 0.52 1.33 -3.75
C LEU A 55 1.80 2.16 -3.73
N ALA A 56 1.69 3.48 -3.63
CA ALA A 56 2.86 4.31 -3.34
C ALA A 56 2.94 4.53 -1.83
N ALA A 57 4.05 4.10 -1.24
CA ALA A 57 4.29 4.17 0.20
C ALA A 57 5.73 4.63 0.46
N THR A 58 6.01 5.09 1.67
CA THR A 58 7.37 5.38 2.12
C THR A 58 7.86 4.20 2.95
N LEU A 59 8.89 3.51 2.49
CA LEU A 59 9.55 2.41 3.21
C LEU A 59 11.00 2.82 3.50
N ASP A 60 11.43 2.67 4.75
CA ASP A 60 12.77 3.08 5.21
C ASP A 60 13.13 4.53 4.83
N GLY A 61 12.15 5.44 4.91
CA GLY A 61 12.31 6.85 4.53
C GLY A 61 12.41 7.11 3.02
N LYS A 62 12.23 6.08 2.17
CA LYS A 62 12.31 6.21 0.71
C LYS A 62 10.95 5.96 0.06
N PRO A 63 10.54 6.78 -0.94
CA PRO A 63 9.32 6.53 -1.69
C PRO A 63 9.46 5.27 -2.55
N ARG A 64 8.49 4.36 -2.44
CA ARG A 64 8.43 3.07 -3.15
C ARG A 64 7.05 2.86 -3.74
N VAL A 65 6.99 2.10 -4.83
CA VAL A 65 5.74 1.62 -5.43
C VAL A 65 5.66 0.11 -5.24
N LEU A 66 4.66 -0.34 -4.51
CA LEU A 66 4.42 -1.74 -4.17
C LEU A 66 3.35 -2.32 -5.08
N SER A 67 3.64 -3.45 -5.74
CA SER A 67 2.63 -4.26 -6.43
C SER A 67 2.28 -5.45 -5.56
N VAL A 68 1.09 -5.43 -4.96
CA VAL A 68 0.64 -6.42 -3.98
C VAL A 68 -0.66 -7.08 -4.43
N GLN A 69 -0.85 -8.36 -4.14
CA GLN A 69 -2.13 -9.02 -4.43
C GLN A 69 -3.20 -8.48 -3.50
N GLN A 70 -4.39 -8.19 -4.04
CA GLN A 70 -5.47 -7.56 -3.26
C GLN A 70 -5.89 -8.43 -2.07
N GLN A 71 -5.89 -9.76 -2.23
CA GLN A 71 -6.23 -10.71 -1.16
C GLN A 71 -5.22 -10.79 0.00
N LEU A 72 -4.06 -10.14 -0.11
CA LEU A 72 -3.01 -10.18 0.90
C LEU A 72 -2.93 -8.90 1.75
N VAL A 73 -3.77 -7.91 1.42
CA VAL A 73 -3.77 -6.62 2.07
C VAL A 73 -5.18 -6.14 2.33
N GLU A 74 -5.36 -5.46 3.44
CA GLU A 74 -6.57 -4.71 3.74
C GLU A 74 -6.27 -3.22 3.58
N LEU A 75 -7.09 -2.51 2.80
CA LEU A 75 -7.00 -1.06 2.64
C LEU A 75 -8.13 -0.37 3.40
N MET A 76 -7.76 0.50 4.32
CA MET A 76 -8.69 1.39 5.02
C MET A 76 -8.40 2.83 4.60
N GLU A 77 -9.39 3.54 4.07
CA GLU A 77 -9.23 4.96 3.70
C GLU A 77 -8.96 5.78 4.96
N GLU A 78 -7.89 6.57 4.94
CA GLU A 78 -7.63 7.54 6.01
C GLU A 78 -8.60 8.71 5.82
N SER A 79 -9.54 8.87 6.74
CA SER A 79 -10.39 10.05 6.76
C SER A 79 -9.62 11.26 7.33
N ASP A 80 -9.90 12.45 6.78
CA ASP A 80 -9.33 13.75 7.22
C ASP A 80 -9.49 14.00 8.74
N GLU A 81 -10.43 13.33 9.42
CA GLU A 81 -10.62 13.42 10.87
C GLU A 81 -9.54 12.71 11.69
N GLN A 82 -8.95 11.61 11.19
CA GLN A 82 -7.89 10.90 11.91
C GLN A 82 -6.55 11.66 11.88
N ALA A 83 -6.32 12.48 10.85
CA ALA A 83 -5.13 13.32 10.74
C ALA A 83 -5.11 14.50 11.74
N ARG A 84 -6.26 14.86 12.34
CA ARG A 84 -6.39 16.00 13.27
C ARG A 84 -6.22 15.65 14.75
N HIS A 85 -6.08 14.37 15.10
CA HIS A 85 -5.92 13.95 16.50
C HIS A 85 -4.48 13.58 16.90
N LEU A 86 -3.52 13.81 16.00
CA LEU A 86 -2.08 13.62 16.28
C LEU A 86 -1.25 14.91 16.06
N GLY A 87 -1.91 16.08 16.01
CA GLY A 87 -1.28 17.40 15.87
C GLY A 87 -1.35 18.21 17.14
#